data_AF-A0A7M2YYR5-F1
#
_entry.id   AF-A0A7M2YYR5-F1
#
_cell.length_a   1.000
_cell.length_b   1.000
_cell.length_c   1.000
_cell.angle_alpha   90.00
_cell.angle_beta   90.00
_cell.angle_gamma   90.00
#
_symmetry.space_group_name_H-M   'P 1'
#
loop_
_entity.id
_entity.type
_entity.pdbx_description
1 polymer ?
#
loop_
_entity_poly.entity_id
_entity_poly.type
_entity_poly.pdbx_seq_one_letter_code
_entity_poly.pdbx_strand_id
1 'polypeptide(L)'
;MTTTDPRSEKVAVVADALLLGSLATLRARGYGVMQLPPSEVSQETADAWIVQTAEQVAEYRRSGYEVVLLDDGSWAGPLTAALASHGVEPLPAADLG
;
A
#
# COMPACT_ATOMS: atom_id res chain seq x y z
N MET A 1 26.57 9.76 -14.20
CA MET A 1 25.35 10.55 -13.96
C MET A 1 24.30 9.58 -13.43
N THR A 2 24.14 9.48 -12.12
CA THR A 2 23.08 8.67 -11.52
C THR A 2 21.80 9.47 -11.67
N THR A 3 21.02 9.14 -12.68
CA THR A 3 19.65 9.64 -12.84
C THR A 3 18.88 9.20 -11.60
N THR A 4 18.65 10.11 -10.66
CA THR A 4 17.78 9.89 -9.51
C THR A 4 16.43 9.43 -10.06
N ASP A 5 16.02 8.20 -9.76
CA ASP A 5 14.69 7.73 -10.14
C ASP A 5 13.67 8.72 -9.56
N PRO A 6 12.77 9.30 -10.38
CA PRO A 6 11.75 10.22 -9.88
C PRO A 6 10.76 9.57 -8.91
N ARG A 7 10.78 8.23 -8.78
CA ARG A 7 10.09 7.50 -7.72
C ARG A 7 11.05 7.36 -6.55
N SER A 8 10.72 7.95 -5.41
CA SER A 8 11.57 7.91 -4.21
C SER A 8 11.58 6.53 -3.52
N GLU A 9 11.45 5.44 -4.28
CA GLU A 9 11.41 4.03 -3.82
C GLU A 9 10.45 3.82 -2.64
N LYS A 10 9.36 4.60 -2.61
CA LYS A 10 8.38 4.69 -1.52
C LYS A 10 6.98 4.44 -2.06
N VAL A 11 6.26 3.52 -1.43
CA VAL A 11 4.86 3.22 -1.74
C VAL A 11 4.02 3.26 -0.47
N ALA A 12 2.89 3.96 -0.53
CA ALA A 12 1.86 3.92 0.49
C ALA A 12 0.67 3.11 -0.04
N VAL A 13 0.31 2.07 0.70
CA VAL A 13 -0.94 1.32 0.51
C VAL A 13 -1.99 2.01 1.37
N VAL A 14 -3.09 2.46 0.76
CA VAL A 14 -4.01 3.44 1.38
C VAL A 14 -5.44 2.97 1.30
N ALA A 15 -6.14 2.95 2.44
CA ALA A 15 -7.58 2.74 2.50
C ALA A 15 -8.31 3.82 1.70
N ASP A 16 -9.34 3.43 0.95
CA ASP A 16 -10.11 4.33 0.08
C ASP A 16 -10.59 5.59 0.81
N ALA A 17 -11.16 5.42 2.01
CA ALA A 17 -11.67 6.51 2.84
C ALA A 17 -10.60 7.56 3.21
N LEU A 18 -9.32 7.19 3.22
CA LEU A 18 -8.20 8.05 3.59
C LEU A 18 -7.47 8.63 2.37
N LEU A 19 -7.74 8.11 1.17
CA LEU A 19 -6.97 8.42 -0.03
C LEU A 19 -6.96 9.91 -0.36
N LEU A 20 -8.14 10.51 -0.53
CA LEU A 20 -8.23 11.92 -0.95
C LEU A 20 -7.62 12.87 0.08
N GLY A 21 -7.83 12.61 1.37
CA GLY A 21 -7.31 13.43 2.46
C GLY A 21 -5.79 13.35 2.63
N SER A 22 -5.19 12.21 2.28
CA SER A 22 -3.75 11.97 2.46
C SER A 22 -2.91 12.19 1.20
N LEU A 23 -3.53 12.27 0.02
CA LEU A 23 -2.84 12.27 -1.28
C LEU A 23 -1.81 13.40 -1.42
N ALA A 24 -2.13 14.62 -0.97
CA ALA A 24 -1.22 15.76 -1.04
C ALA A 24 0.01 15.53 -0.16
N THR A 25 -0.18 15.07 1.08
CA THR A 25 0.89 14.77 2.02
C THR A 25 1.77 13.62 1.53
N LEU A 26 1.16 12.53 1.04
CA LEU A 26 1.88 11.38 0.49
C LEU A 26 2.77 11.79 -0.70
N ARG A 27 2.24 12.59 -1.63
CA ARG A 27 3.01 13.12 -2.76
C ARG A 27 4.14 14.03 -2.32
N ALA A 28 3.89 14.94 -1.37
CA ALA A 28 4.93 15.83 -0.84
C ALA A 28 6.08 15.04 -0.19
N ARG A 29 5.80 13.84 0.33
CA ARG A 29 6.79 12.93 0.92
C ARG A 29 7.35 11.89 -0.05
N GLY A 30 6.99 11.98 -1.34
CA GLY A 30 7.51 11.14 -2.42
C GLY A 30 6.83 9.78 -2.59
N TYR A 31 5.81 9.44 -1.80
CA TYR A 31 5.14 8.15 -1.93
C TYR A 31 4.39 8.04 -3.26
N GLY A 32 4.64 6.96 -3.99
CA GLY A 32 3.65 6.38 -4.89
C GLY A 32 2.48 5.83 -4.07
N VAL A 33 1.29 5.79 -4.66
CA VAL A 33 0.07 5.39 -3.94
C VAL A 33 -0.53 4.15 -4.58
N MET A 34 -0.87 3.17 -3.75
CA MET A 34 -1.71 2.03 -4.08
C MET A 34 -2.97 2.12 -3.25
N GLN A 35 -4.12 2.18 -3.90
CA GLN A 35 -5.42 2.22 -3.25
C GLN A 35 -5.88 0.80 -2.90
N LEU A 36 -6.34 0.62 -1.67
CA LEU A 36 -7.06 -0.58 -1.22
C LEU A 36 -8.51 -0.55 -1.70
N PRO A 37 -9.22 -1.69 -1.70
CA PRO A 37 -10.57 -1.76 -2.24
C PRO A 37 -11.52 -0.73 -1.59
N PRO A 38 -12.28 0.02 -2.39
CA PRO A 38 -13.37 0.87 -1.90
C PRO A 38 -14.45 0.05 -1.20
N SER A 39 -15.21 0.68 -0.30
CA SER A 39 -16.29 0.01 0.44
C SER A 39 -17.45 -0.45 -0.45
N GLU A 40 -17.55 0.11 -1.66
CA GLU A 40 -18.64 -0.07 -2.62
C GLU A 40 -18.45 -1.30 -3.51
N VAL A 41 -17.27 -1.92 -3.53
CA VAL A 41 -17.04 -3.13 -4.34
C VAL A 41 -17.58 -4.38 -3.65
N SER A 42 -17.91 -5.41 -4.43
CA SER A 42 -18.32 -6.69 -3.84
C SER A 42 -17.18 -7.32 -3.04
N GLN A 43 -17.51 -8.13 -2.03
CA GLN A 43 -16.51 -8.85 -1.23
C GLN A 43 -15.58 -9.69 -2.11
N GLU A 44 -16.11 -10.41 -3.10
CA GLU A 44 -15.32 -11.19 -4.05
C GLU A 44 -14.29 -10.34 -4.81
N THR A 45 -14.71 -9.14 -5.25
CA THR A 45 -13.81 -8.20 -5.94
C THR A 45 -12.75 -7.65 -4.98
N ALA A 46 -13.15 -7.32 -3.75
CA ALA A 46 -12.23 -6.83 -2.74
C ALA A 46 -11.17 -7.89 -2.38
N ASP A 47 -11.58 -9.15 -2.21
CA ASP A 47 -10.68 -10.27 -1.91
C ASP A 47 -9.63 -10.46 -3.02
N ALA A 48 -10.06 -10.46 -4.28
CA ALA A 48 -9.16 -10.56 -5.43
C ALA A 48 -8.18 -9.37 -5.49
N TRP A 49 -8.64 -8.16 -5.20
CA TRP A 49 -7.81 -6.97 -5.19
C TRP A 49 -6.82 -6.99 -4.00
N ILE A 50 -7.19 -7.50 -2.83
CA ILE A 50 -6.25 -7.67 -1.70
C ILE A 50 -5.13 -8.65 -2.08
N VAL A 51 -5.46 -9.77 -2.73
CA VAL A 51 -4.45 -10.72 -3.22
C VAL A 51 -3.48 -10.03 -4.19
N GLN A 52 -4.01 -9.33 -5.20
CA GLN A 52 -3.18 -8.60 -6.16
C GLN A 52 -2.33 -7.50 -5.50
N THR A 53 -2.88 -6.82 -4.49
CA THR A 53 -2.15 -5.80 -3.72
C THR A 53 -0.98 -6.43 -2.96
N ALA A 54 -1.19 -7.58 -2.31
CA ALA A 54 -0.15 -8.29 -1.60
C ALA A 54 0.97 -8.79 -2.52
N GLU A 55 0.63 -9.31 -3.70
CA GLU A 55 1.60 -9.70 -4.74
C GLU A 55 2.48 -8.53 -5.15
N GLN A 56 1.87 -7.39 -5.48
CA GLN A 56 2.59 -6.19 -5.89
C GLN A 56 3.48 -5.66 -4.76
N VAL A 57 3.00 -5.65 -3.51
CA VAL A 57 3.78 -5.24 -2.33
C VAL A 57 4.98 -6.16 -2.13
N ALA A 58 4.82 -7.48 -2.32
CA ALA A 58 5.93 -8.42 -2.23
C ALA A 58 7.03 -8.11 -3.24
N GLU A 59 6.67 -7.78 -4.49
CA GLU A 59 7.63 -7.37 -5.50
C GLU A 59 8.33 -6.05 -5.17
N TYR A 60 7.60 -5.06 -4.65
CA TYR A 60 8.20 -3.81 -4.16
C TYR A 60 9.22 -4.06 -3.04
N ARG A 61 8.86 -4.87 -2.05
CA ARG A 61 9.76 -5.23 -0.94
C ARG A 61 11.01 -5.97 -1.43
N ARG A 62 10.85 -6.93 -2.35
CA ARG A 62 12.00 -7.64 -2.98
C ARG A 62 12.91 -6.69 -3.74
N SER A 63 12.34 -5.62 -4.32
CA SER A 63 13.06 -4.59 -5.06
C SER A 63 13.64 -3.49 -4.16
N GLY A 64 13.52 -3.59 -2.83
CA GLY A 64 14.10 -2.65 -1.88
C GLY A 64 13.24 -1.42 -1.55
N TYR A 65 11.98 -1.39 -2.00
CA TYR A 65 11.10 -0.25 -1.74
C TYR A 65 10.66 -0.21 -0.26
N GLU A 66 10.56 1.01 0.25
CA GLU A 66 9.80 1.28 1.47
C GLU A 66 8.32 1.19 1.15
N VAL A 67 7.61 0.30 1.86
CA VAL A 67 6.16 0.17 1.73
C VAL A 67 5.52 0.36 3.10
N VAL A 68 4.56 1.29 3.18
CA VAL A 68 3.81 1.63 4.41
C VAL A 68 2.31 1.46 4.18
N LEU A 69 1.55 1.29 5.26
CA LEU A 69 0.10 1.15 5.26
C LEU A 69 -0.56 2.36 5.93
N LEU A 70 -1.52 2.97 5.25
CA LEU A 70 -2.45 3.95 5.80
C LEU A 70 -3.86 3.33 5.76
N ASP A 71 -4.26 2.70 6.85
CA ASP A 71 -5.52 1.97 6.96
C ASP A 71 -6.52 2.69 7.86
N ASP A 72 -7.81 2.49 7.59
CA ASP A 72 -8.92 2.96 8.44
C ASP A 72 -9.42 1.89 9.42
N GLY A 73 -8.75 0.74 9.46
CA GLY A 73 -9.08 -0.44 10.26
C GLY A 73 -9.78 -1.54 9.47
N SER A 74 -10.14 -1.30 8.22
CA SER A 74 -10.89 -2.25 7.40
C SER A 74 -10.01 -3.33 6.76
N TRP A 75 -8.74 -3.02 6.47
CA TRP A 75 -7.92 -3.85 5.57
C TRP A 75 -6.64 -4.39 6.18
N ALA A 76 -6.18 -3.90 7.34
CA ALA A 76 -4.93 -4.35 7.95
C ALA A 76 -4.88 -5.88 8.15
N GLY A 77 -5.96 -6.49 8.64
CA GLY A 77 -6.06 -7.93 8.86
C GLY A 77 -5.99 -8.74 7.55
N PRO A 78 -6.93 -8.53 6.61
CA PRO A 78 -6.94 -9.22 5.31
C PRO A 78 -5.63 -9.04 4.52
N LEU A 79 -5.09 -7.81 4.48
CA LEU A 79 -3.82 -7.54 3.79
C LEU A 79 -2.65 -8.27 4.46
N THR A 80 -2.58 -8.29 5.79
CA THR A 80 -1.53 -9.04 6.52
C THR A 80 -1.57 -10.53 6.19
N ALA A 81 -2.76 -11.13 6.16
CA ALA A 81 -2.91 -12.54 5.79
C ALA A 81 -2.47 -12.82 4.35
N ALA A 82 -2.81 -11.92 3.41
CA ALA A 82 -2.37 -12.05 2.02
C ALA A 82 -0.84 -11.90 1.87
N LEU A 83 -0.23 -10.91 2.54
CA LEU A 83 1.21 -10.69 2.53
C LEU A 83 2.01 -11.87 3.08
N ALA A 84 1.51 -12.51 4.14
CA ALA A 84 2.14 -13.69 4.73
C ALA A 84 2.27 -14.84 3.71
N SER A 85 1.33 -14.97 2.77
CA SER A 85 1.37 -15.99 1.70
C SER A 85 2.53 -15.76 0.71
N HIS A 86 3.11 -14.55 0.70
CA HIS A 86 4.29 -14.19 -0.10
C HIS A 86 5.57 -14.07 0.73
N GLY A 87 5.52 -14.44 2.02
CA GLY A 87 6.66 -14.31 2.95
C GLY A 87 6.97 -12.86 3.32
N VAL A 88 5.99 -11.97 3.26
CA VAL A 88 6.15 -10.55 3.59
C VAL A 88 5.55 -10.27 4.96
N GLU A 89 6.32 -9.64 5.82
CA GLU A 89 5.88 -9.19 7.15
C GLU A 89 4.79 -8.10 7.04
N PRO A 90 3.95 -7.92 8.08
CA PRO A 90 2.96 -6.85 8.12
C PRO A 90 3.57 -5.48 7.78
N LEU A 91 2.83 -4.67 7.03
CA LEU A 91 3.30 -3.34 6.68
C LEU A 91 3.30 -2.43 7.91
N PRO A 92 4.36 -1.61 8.11
CA PRO A 92 4.36 -0.59 9.14
C PRO A 92 3.31 0.48 8.80
N ALA A 93 2.72 1.07 9.84
CA ALA A 93 1.82 2.21 9.69
C ALA A 93 2.56 3.40 9.06
N ALA A 94 1.87 4.13 8.19
CA ALA A 94 2.38 5.36 7.62
C ALA A 94 2.44 6.45 8.71
N ASP A 95 3.64 6.84 9.11
CA ASP A 95 3.86 8.02 9.95
C ASP A 95 3.78 9.27 9.08
N LEU A 96 2.64 9.95 9.09
CA LEU A 96 2.40 11.15 8.27
C LEU A 96 2.75 12.47 8.97
N GLY A 97 3.22 12.44 10.23
CA GLY A 97 3.55 13.63 11.02
C GLY A 97 2.33 14.36 11.56
#